data_AF-A0A167QC34-F1
#
_entry.id   AF-A0A167QC34-F1
#
_cell.length_a   1.000
_cell.length_b   1.000
_cell.length_c   1.000
_cell.angle_alpha   90.00
_cell.angle_beta   90.00
_cell.angle_gamma   90.00
#
_symmetry.space_group_name_H-M   'P 1'
#
loop_
_entity.id
_entity.type
_entity.pdbx_description
1 polymer ?
#
loop_
_entity_poly.entity_id
_entity_poly.type
_entity_poly.pdbx_seq_one_letter_code
_entity_poly.pdbx_strand_id
1 'polypeptide(L)'
;MGISHMHLYGYVHGDIHRNILAKLPSSFNHLSVEQFYEEYREPETVPITRRDGKPLPPSVPTKAVIPMYLTMDADDFNLHDAHVLLSEFGESYRPSSETRRVETATHHLQNGLQKGRCARRIAG
;
A
#
# COMPACT_ATOMS: atom_id res chain seq x y z
N MET A 1 4.74 -0.41 -21.73
CA MET A 1 5.90 0.47 -21.43
C MET A 1 6.60 0.07 -20.12
N GLY A 2 5.93 0.01 -18.95
CA GLY A 2 6.58 -0.38 -17.67
C GLY A 2 7.15 -1.81 -17.63
N ILE A 3 6.30 -2.83 -17.77
CA ILE A 3 6.71 -4.25 -17.71
C ILE A 3 7.75 -4.59 -18.79
N SER A 4 7.52 -4.14 -20.03
CA SER A 4 8.47 -4.36 -21.14
C SER A 4 9.85 -3.75 -20.85
N HIS A 5 9.89 -2.59 -20.19
CA HIS A 5 11.14 -1.96 -19.76
C HIS A 5 11.83 -2.80 -18.67
N MET A 6 11.10 -3.30 -17.67
CA MET A 6 11.69 -4.21 -16.66
C MET A 6 12.29 -5.45 -17.32
N HIS A 7 11.55 -6.06 -18.26
CA HIS A 7 12.01 -7.25 -18.99
C HIS A 7 13.27 -6.97 -19.81
N LEU A 8 13.39 -5.77 -20.40
CA LEU A 8 14.61 -5.34 -21.12
C LEU A 8 15.85 -5.35 -20.23
N TYR A 9 15.70 -5.03 -18.94
CA TYR A 9 16.80 -5.05 -17.96
C TYR A 9 16.91 -6.38 -17.18
N GLY A 10 16.18 -7.41 -17.63
CA GLY A 10 16.25 -8.76 -17.06
C GLY A 10 15.49 -8.94 -15.75
N TYR A 11 14.58 -8.04 -15.40
CA TYR A 11 13.75 -8.12 -14.20
C TYR A 11 12.33 -8.55 -14.53
N VAL A 12 11.71 -9.30 -13.61
CA VAL A 12 10.28 -9.60 -13.58
C VAL A 12 9.69 -8.95 -12.33
N HIS A 13 8.47 -8.43 -12.41
CA HIS A 13 7.82 -7.73 -11.29
C HIS A 13 7.51 -8.64 -10.08
N GLY A 14 7.24 -9.92 -10.33
CA GLY A 14 6.91 -10.91 -9.31
C GLY A 14 5.48 -10.83 -8.79
N ASP A 15 4.90 -9.62 -8.69
CA ASP A 15 3.55 -9.44 -8.15
C ASP A 15 2.73 -8.31 -8.82
N ILE A 16 2.16 -8.55 -10.00
CA ILE A 16 1.50 -7.46 -10.77
C ILE A 16 0.08 -7.17 -10.25
N HIS A 17 -0.57 -8.13 -9.57
CA HIS A 17 -1.95 -7.96 -9.16
C HIS A 17 -2.08 -6.80 -8.14
N ARG A 18 -3.01 -5.88 -8.37
CA ARG A 18 -3.25 -4.67 -7.55
C ARG A 18 -2.12 -3.63 -7.49
N ASN A 19 -1.00 -3.87 -8.19
CA ASN A 19 0.16 -2.97 -8.23
C ASN A 19 0.22 -2.10 -9.51
N ILE A 20 -0.89 -2.10 -10.26
CA ILE A 20 -1.16 -1.16 -11.34
C ILE A 20 -2.09 -0.09 -10.77
N LEU A 21 -1.57 1.11 -10.55
CA LEU A 21 -2.28 2.22 -9.92
C LEU A 21 -2.71 3.23 -10.99
N ALA A 22 -3.89 3.83 -10.82
CA ALA A 22 -4.24 5.02 -11.59
C ALA A 22 -3.46 6.22 -11.07
N LYS A 23 -2.89 7.01 -11.96
CA LYS A 23 -2.20 8.25 -11.60
C LYS A 23 -3.24 9.31 -11.24
N LEU A 24 -3.04 9.97 -10.10
CA LEU A 24 -3.85 11.12 -9.72
C LEU A 24 -3.69 12.27 -10.73
N PRO A 25 -4.72 13.14 -10.88
CA PRO A 25 -4.64 14.32 -11.72
C PRO A 25 -3.40 15.17 -11.41
N SER A 26 -2.76 15.75 -12.41
CA SER A 26 -1.55 16.58 -12.20
C SER A 26 -1.81 17.80 -11.32
N SER A 27 -3.06 18.30 -11.29
CA SER A 27 -3.50 19.38 -10.41
C SER A 27 -3.31 19.06 -8.93
N PHE A 28 -3.33 17.78 -8.55
CA PHE A 28 -3.14 17.33 -7.18
C PHE A 28 -1.82 17.84 -6.57
N ASN A 29 -0.75 17.89 -7.38
CA ASN A 29 0.56 18.37 -6.93
C ASN A 29 0.65 19.90 -6.81
N HIS A 30 -0.39 20.64 -7.22
CA HIS A 30 -0.43 22.10 -7.17
C HIS A 30 -1.25 22.64 -5.99
N LEU A 31 -1.89 21.76 -5.22
CA LEU A 31 -2.66 22.13 -4.04
C LEU A 31 -1.72 22.57 -2.91
N SER A 32 -2.05 23.68 -2.23
CA SER A 32 -1.48 23.95 -0.91
C SER A 32 -2.00 22.92 0.11
N VAL A 33 -1.37 22.85 1.28
CA VAL A 33 -1.83 21.97 2.38
C VAL A 33 -3.26 22.33 2.79
N GLU A 34 -3.58 23.62 2.84
CA GLU A 34 -4.91 24.12 3.20
C GLU A 34 -5.95 23.73 2.16
N GLN A 35 -5.65 23.89 0.87
CA GLN A 35 -6.54 23.48 -0.23
C GLN A 35 -6.75 21.97 -0.24
N PHE A 36 -5.68 21.20 0.02
CA PHE A 36 -5.75 19.76 0.15
C PHE A 36 -6.71 19.35 1.28
N TYR A 37 -6.65 20.00 2.45
CA TYR A 37 -7.59 19.71 3.54
C TYR A 37 -9.01 20.22 3.29
N GLU A 38 -9.19 21.31 2.54
CA GLU A 38 -10.52 21.77 2.16
C GLU A 38 -11.21 20.75 1.24
N GLU A 39 -10.49 20.20 0.27
CA GLU A 39 -11.01 19.24 -0.70
C GLU A 39 -11.12 17.82 -0.12
N TYR A 40 -10.08 17.34 0.57
CA TYR A 40 -9.97 15.95 1.01
C TYR A 40 -10.14 15.73 2.52
N ARG A 41 -10.44 16.77 3.28
CA ARG A 41 -10.56 16.79 4.75
C ARG A 41 -9.23 16.65 5.49
N GLU A 42 -9.27 17.01 6.77
CA GLU A 42 -8.14 16.80 7.67
C GLU A 42 -7.90 15.30 7.93
N PRO A 43 -6.64 14.88 8.16
CA PRO A 43 -6.32 13.49 8.42
C PRO A 43 -6.96 13.00 9.73
N GLU A 44 -7.68 11.89 9.65
CA GLU A 44 -8.23 11.25 10.85
C GLU A 44 -7.12 10.50 11.59
N THR A 45 -7.10 10.62 12.93
CA THR A 45 -6.11 9.94 13.78
C THR A 45 -6.76 9.00 14.78
N VAL A 46 -6.12 7.86 15.00
CA VAL A 46 -6.52 6.86 16.00
C VAL A 46 -5.43 6.67 17.04
N PRO A 47 -5.78 6.43 18.31
CA PRO A 47 -4.80 6.16 19.34
C PRO A 47 -4.11 4.82 19.08
N ILE A 48 -2.78 4.81 19.16
CA ILE A 48 -2.02 3.56 19.18
C ILE A 48 -2.08 3.02 20.60
N THR A 49 -2.48 1.77 20.74
CA THR A 49 -2.52 1.08 22.03
C THR A 49 -1.78 -0.23 21.95
N ARG A 50 -1.15 -0.63 23.05
CA ARG A 50 -0.58 -1.96 23.14
C ARG A 50 -1.68 -2.97 23.40
N ARG A 51 -1.60 -4.10 22.73
CA ARG A 51 -2.56 -5.19 22.90
C ARG A 51 -2.59 -5.76 24.32
N ASP A 52 -1.51 -5.61 25.10
CA ASP A 52 -1.43 -6.02 26.50
C ASP A 52 -1.89 -4.92 27.49
N GLY A 53 -2.39 -3.78 26.99
CA GLY A 53 -2.89 -2.67 27.80
C GLY A 53 -1.81 -1.86 28.52
N LYS A 54 -0.53 -2.18 28.36
CA LYS A 54 0.57 -1.45 29.01
C LYS A 54 0.85 -0.11 28.31
N PRO A 55 1.58 0.82 28.96
CA PRO A 55 2.00 2.07 28.33
C PRO A 55 2.92 1.85 27.13
N LEU A 56 2.82 2.73 26.14
CA LEU A 56 3.73 2.74 25.00
C LEU A 56 5.16 3.13 25.42
N PRO A 57 6.21 2.51 24.86
CA PRO A 57 7.57 2.99 25.00
C PRO A 57 7.71 4.42 24.42
N PRO A 58 8.68 5.23 24.90
CA PRO A 58 8.89 6.58 24.41
C PRO A 58 9.16 6.71 22.90
N SER A 59 9.66 5.65 22.27
CA SER A 59 9.98 5.62 20.83
C SER A 59 8.79 5.29 19.93
N VAL A 60 7.62 4.99 20.50
CA VAL A 60 6.42 4.61 19.73
C VAL A 60 5.46 5.80 19.64
N PRO A 61 5.02 6.20 18.43
CA PRO A 61 4.00 7.23 18.29
C PRO A 61 2.72 6.90 19.06
N THR A 62 2.07 7.91 19.64
CA THR A 62 0.83 7.74 20.40
C THR A 62 -0.42 7.71 19.52
N LYS A 63 -0.29 8.13 18.25
CA LYS A 63 -1.36 8.18 17.26
C LYS A 63 -0.89 7.63 15.93
N ALA A 64 -1.81 7.00 15.21
CA ALA A 64 -1.67 6.65 13.80
C ALA A 64 -2.64 7.50 12.98
N VAL A 65 -2.26 7.82 11.74
CA VAL A 65 -3.14 8.45 10.76
C VAL A 65 -3.84 7.34 10.00
N ILE A 66 -5.16 7.41 9.86
CA ILE A 66 -5.91 6.48 9.01
C ILE A 66 -5.58 6.79 7.55
N PRO A 67 -5.21 5.79 6.72
CA PRO A 67 -4.95 6.03 5.31
C PRO A 67 -6.22 6.52 4.61
N MET A 68 -6.07 7.59 3.85
CA MET A 68 -7.10 8.10 2.96
C MET A 68 -7.14 7.24 1.69
N TYR A 69 -8.34 6.80 1.31
CA TYR A 69 -8.55 6.07 0.06
C TYR A 69 -9.06 7.04 -1.01
N LEU A 70 -8.15 7.46 -1.89
CA LEU A 70 -8.48 8.25 -3.09
C LEU A 70 -8.89 7.32 -4.22
N THR A 71 -10.04 6.67 -4.04
CA THR A 71 -10.61 5.74 -5.03
C THR A 71 -11.69 6.42 -5.85
N MET A 72 -11.80 5.99 -7.10
CA MET A 72 -12.89 6.36 -8.00
C MET A 72 -13.75 5.11 -8.23
N ASP A 73 -15.06 5.29 -8.38
CA ASP A 73 -15.95 4.20 -8.76
C ASP A 73 -15.61 3.71 -10.16
N ALA A 74 -15.70 2.39 -10.38
CA ALA A 74 -15.30 1.79 -11.66
C ALA A 74 -16.16 2.30 -12.83
N ASP A 75 -17.44 2.64 -12.57
CA ASP A 75 -18.37 3.18 -13.56
C ASP A 75 -18.02 4.62 -13.97
N ASP A 76 -17.30 5.35 -13.12
CA ASP A 76 -16.82 6.71 -13.40
C ASP A 76 -15.43 6.72 -14.04
N PHE A 77 -14.74 5.57 -14.08
CA PHE A 77 -13.37 5.46 -14.59
C PHE A 77 -13.32 5.46 -16.12
N ASN A 78 -12.62 6.45 -16.67
CA ASN A 78 -12.60 6.69 -18.10
C ASN A 78 -11.22 6.40 -18.71
N LEU A 79 -11.16 6.36 -20.04
CA LEU A 79 -9.88 6.16 -20.74
C LEU A 79 -8.84 7.26 -20.43
N HIS A 80 -9.28 8.48 -20.10
CA HIS A 80 -8.38 9.56 -19.69
C HIS A 80 -7.76 9.34 -18.31
N ASP A 81 -8.39 8.55 -17.44
CA ASP A 81 -7.87 8.19 -16.12
C ASP A 81 -6.88 7.02 -16.19
N ALA A 82 -6.80 6.33 -17.33
CA ALA A 82 -5.93 5.18 -17.57
C ALA A 82 -4.44 5.53 -17.73
N HIS A 83 -3.99 6.63 -17.10
CA HIS A 83 -2.58 6.92 -16.90
C HIS A 83 -2.05 6.07 -15.75
N VAL A 84 -1.61 4.86 -16.05
CA VAL A 84 -1.22 3.90 -15.01
C VAL A 84 0.24 4.04 -14.54
N LEU A 85 0.46 3.78 -13.26
CA LEU A 85 1.75 3.63 -12.61
C LEU A 85 1.92 2.17 -12.15
N LEU A 86 3.15 1.68 -12.18
CA LEU A 86 3.52 0.39 -11.62
C LEU A 86 4.22 0.63 -10.28
N SER A 87 3.73 0.01 -9.22
CA SER A 87 4.23 0.15 -7.85
C SER A 87 4.65 -1.20 -7.25
N GLU A 88 5.23 -1.19 -6.05
CA GLU A 88 5.56 -2.41 -5.28
C GLU A 88 6.50 -3.40 -5.99
N PHE A 89 7.77 -3.02 -6.07
CA PHE A 89 8.85 -3.84 -6.61
C PHE A 89 9.48 -4.79 -5.57
N GLY A 90 8.88 -4.96 -4.39
CA GLY A 90 9.41 -5.79 -3.31
C GLY A 90 9.57 -7.27 -3.71
N GLU A 91 8.69 -7.75 -4.58
CA GLU A 91 8.72 -9.10 -5.15
C GLU A 91 9.43 -9.18 -6.51
N SER A 92 10.02 -8.08 -6.98
CA SER A 92 10.75 -8.07 -8.24
C SER A 92 12.07 -8.81 -8.13
N TYR A 93 12.41 -9.58 -9.17
CA TYR A 93 13.62 -10.38 -9.17
C TYR A 93 14.20 -10.54 -10.58
N ARG A 94 15.50 -10.89 -10.66
CA ARG A 94 16.18 -11.26 -11.91
C ARG A 94 16.18 -12.77 -12.12
N PRO A 95 15.39 -13.33 -13.05
CA PRO A 95 15.32 -14.78 -13.24
C PRO A 95 16.66 -15.43 -13.61
N SER A 96 17.60 -14.68 -14.18
CA SER A 96 18.93 -15.18 -14.57
C SER A 96 19.88 -15.40 -13.39
N SER A 97 19.65 -14.76 -12.24
CA SER A 97 20.58 -14.76 -11.10
C SER A 97 19.91 -14.99 -9.75
N GLU A 98 18.59 -14.91 -9.68
CA GLU A 98 17.83 -14.98 -8.44
C GLU A 98 16.75 -16.07 -8.54
N THR A 99 16.62 -16.88 -7.50
CA THR A 99 15.50 -17.82 -7.37
C THR A 99 14.33 -17.10 -6.72
N ARG A 100 13.15 -17.15 -7.36
CA ARG A 100 11.93 -16.57 -6.78
C ARG A 100 11.62 -17.22 -5.45
N ARG A 101 11.62 -16.44 -4.37
CA ARG A 101 11.08 -16.88 -3.08
C ARG A 101 9.57 -16.82 -3.19
N VAL A 102 8.89 -17.98 -3.18
CA VAL A 102 7.43 -18.00 -3.11
C VAL A 102 7.06 -17.88 -1.64
N GLU A 103 6.76 -16.66 -1.19
CA GLU A 103 6.06 -16.48 0.08
C GLU A 103 4.58 -16.74 -0.17
N THR A 104 4.10 -17.95 0.18
CA THR A 104 2.66 -18.24 0.13
C THR A 104 1.95 -17.41 1.21
N ALA A 105 1.38 -16.27 0.82
CA ALA A 105 0.36 -15.62 1.62
C ALA A 105 -0.89 -16.52 1.62
N THR A 106 -1.16 -17.20 2.74
CA THR A 106 -2.43 -17.91 2.95
C THR A 106 -3.57 -16.89 2.97
N HIS A 107 -4.17 -16.64 1.81
CA HIS A 107 -5.40 -15.88 1.67
C HIS A 107 -6.59 -16.76 2.11
N HIS A 108 -6.79 -16.88 3.43
CA HIS A 108 -8.09 -17.27 3.98
C HIS A 108 -8.79 -16.02 4.51
N LEU A 109 -9.55 -15.37 3.64
CA LEU A 109 -10.69 -14.57 4.06
C LEU A 109 -11.79 -15.53 4.49
N GLN A 110 -12.01 -15.69 5.79
CA GLN A 110 -13.32 -16.00 6.32
C GLN A 110 -13.84 -14.76 7.04
N ASN A 111 -14.96 -14.27 6.55
CA ASN A 111 -15.75 -13.19 7.10
C ASN A 111 -16.07 -13.43 8.59
N GLY A 112 -16.09 -12.35 9.37
CA GLY A 112 -16.81 -12.27 10.64
C GLY A 112 -15.93 -12.11 11.88
N LEU A 113 -15.98 -10.91 12.46
CA LEU A 113 -15.94 -10.61 13.89
C LEU A 113 -14.86 -11.28 14.78
N GLN A 114 -14.01 -10.41 15.34
CA GLN A 114 -13.19 -10.58 16.54
C GLN A 114 -12.09 -11.66 16.53
N LYS A 115 -10.85 -11.20 16.63
CA LYS A 115 -10.01 -11.34 17.85
C LYS A 115 -8.59 -10.92 17.49
N GLY A 116 -8.08 -9.91 18.19
CA GLY A 116 -6.65 -9.64 18.14
C GLY A 116 -5.86 -10.89 18.50
N ARG A 117 -4.71 -11.12 17.87
CA ARG A 117 -3.58 -11.87 18.45
C ARG A 117 -2.23 -11.38 17.94
N CYS A 118 -1.54 -10.72 18.87
CA CYS A 118 -0.09 -10.47 18.89
C CYS A 118 0.69 -11.79 18.85
N ALA A 119 1.89 -11.68 18.26
CA ALA A 119 3.09 -12.49 18.42
C ALA A 119 3.29 -13.73 17.53
N ARG A 120 4.34 -13.63 16.69
CA ARG A 120 5.53 -14.51 16.60
C ARG A 120 6.45 -13.93 15.52
N ARG A 121 7.78 -13.94 15.56
CA ARG A 121 8.83 -14.39 16.49
C ARG A 121 10.10 -13.76 15.89
N ILE A 122 10.90 -13.02 16.64
CA ILE A 122 12.26 -12.66 16.21
C ILE A 122 13.17 -13.72 16.83
N ALA A 123 13.92 -14.43 15.99
CA ALA A 123 14.88 -15.44 16.41
C ALA A 123 16.27 -14.80 16.53
N GLY A 124 17.01 -15.19 17.57
CA GLY A 124 18.46 -15.09 17.68
C GLY A 124 18.98 -13.74 18.15
#